data_AF-A0A099DA16-F1
#
_entry.id   AF-A0A099DA16-F1
#
_cell.length_a   1.000
_cell.length_b   1.000
_cell.length_c   1.000
_cell.angle_alpha   90.00
_cell.angle_beta   90.00
_cell.angle_gamma   90.00
#
_symmetry.space_group_name_H-M   'P 1'
#
loop_
_entity.id
_entity.type
_entity.pdbx_description
1 polymer ?
#
loop_
_entity_poly.entity_id
_entity_poly.type
_entity_poly.pdbx_seq_one_letter_code
_entity_poly.pdbx_strand_id
1 'polypeptide(L)'
;MAAMDMPLLPMWLRTVWIVGLCAVVVVHVGHLVALSGQHRAWHAGHTVMATGMALMYLLPRMQHPELYRAGLVLFALVALAQAVTTVALRAREGAVNPLWLLSTVDMLAMVYMLLPPATRPDWLNWVFVVYLACQAVAYGLGTWDRLPVFTSRAPTSVAAGAATAAPEHTRDHEHTVTPLTAEPAPDPAAGPVVGLVAHSSLGVRVTLAVMAASMAYMLAVM
;
A
#
# COMPACT_ATOMS: atom_id res chain seq x y z
N MET A 1 34.43 -32.80 8.56
CA MET A 1 33.29 -32.23 7.81
C MET A 1 33.04 -30.84 8.36
N ALA A 2 33.58 -29.81 7.69
CA ALA A 2 33.33 -28.43 8.07
C ALA A 2 31.85 -28.13 7.80
N ALA A 3 31.09 -27.83 8.86
CA ALA A 3 29.81 -27.16 8.71
C ALA A 3 30.10 -25.82 8.03
N MET A 4 29.70 -25.68 6.77
CA MET A 4 29.63 -24.37 6.14
C MET A 4 28.48 -23.60 6.80
N ASP A 5 28.72 -23.08 7.99
CA ASP A 5 27.96 -22.00 8.61
C ASP A 5 28.17 -20.75 7.75
N MET A 6 27.53 -20.72 6.59
CA MET A 6 27.26 -19.46 5.91
C MET A 6 25.88 -19.03 6.36
N PRO A 7 25.74 -18.16 7.38
CA PRO A 7 24.55 -17.36 7.47
C PRO A 7 24.50 -16.55 6.18
N LEU A 8 23.58 -16.91 5.27
CA LEU A 8 23.43 -16.26 3.95
C LEU A 8 23.24 -14.74 4.08
N LEU A 9 22.96 -14.23 5.29
CA LEU A 9 23.10 -12.84 5.68
C LEU A 9 24.25 -12.62 6.68
N PRO A 10 25.19 -11.70 6.39
CA PRO A 10 26.02 -11.09 7.42
C PRO A 10 25.14 -10.46 8.51
N MET A 11 25.52 -10.65 9.78
CA MET A 11 24.73 -10.18 10.93
C MET A 11 24.45 -8.67 10.89
N TRP A 12 25.42 -7.86 10.43
CA TRP A 12 25.25 -6.41 10.31
C TRP A 12 24.13 -6.03 9.33
N LEU A 13 24.02 -6.75 8.20
CA LEU A 13 23.01 -6.46 7.18
C LEU A 13 21.61 -6.82 7.69
N ARG A 14 21.51 -7.92 8.46
CA ARG A 14 20.29 -8.32 9.16
C ARG A 14 19.84 -7.23 10.13
N THR A 15 20.76 -6.67 10.91
CA THR A 15 20.45 -5.56 11.82
C THR A 15 19.98 -4.32 11.08
N VAL A 16 20.63 -3.96 9.96
CA VAL A 16 20.20 -2.82 9.12
C VAL A 16 18.78 -3.00 8.62
N TRP A 17 18.42 -4.18 8.11
CA TRP A 17 17.05 -4.46 7.65
C TRP A 17 16.03 -4.38 8.78
N ILE A 18 16.33 -4.96 9.95
CA ILE A 18 15.43 -4.90 11.12
C ILE A 18 15.18 -3.44 11.50
N VAL A 19 16.22 -2.63 11.65
CA VAL A 19 16.10 -1.21 12.02
C VAL A 19 15.30 -0.44 10.97
N GLY A 20 15.59 -0.65 9.68
CA GLY A 20 14.85 -0.03 8.58
C GLY A 20 13.37 -0.39 8.60
N LEU A 21 13.02 -1.66 8.78
CA LEU A 21 11.65 -2.13 8.86
C LEU A 21 10.92 -1.63 10.12
N CYS A 22 11.61 -1.51 11.26
CA CYS A 22 11.04 -0.88 12.45
C CYS A 22 10.68 0.59 12.19
N ALA A 23 11.54 1.34 11.49
CA ALA A 23 11.21 2.72 11.10
C ALA A 23 10.01 2.77 10.15
N VAL A 24 9.92 1.85 9.19
CA VAL A 24 8.75 1.69 8.31
C VAL A 24 7.48 1.44 9.14
N VAL A 25 7.51 0.52 10.10
CA VAL A 25 6.36 0.23 10.98
C VAL A 25 5.90 1.51 11.70
N VAL A 26 6.82 2.28 12.27
CA VAL A 26 6.49 3.54 12.97
C VAL A 26 5.79 4.52 12.03
N VAL A 27 6.32 4.73 10.82
CA VAL A 27 5.73 5.64 9.83
C VAL A 27 4.32 5.18 9.44
N HIS A 28 4.13 3.90 9.12
CA HIS A 28 2.82 3.38 8.71
C HIS A 28 1.81 3.33 9.86
N VAL A 29 2.24 3.13 11.11
CA VAL A 29 1.38 3.28 12.30
C VAL A 29 0.95 4.74 12.49
N GLY A 30 1.85 5.70 12.28
CA GLY A 30 1.49 7.12 12.29
C GLY A 30 0.40 7.45 11.27
N HIS A 31 0.54 6.96 10.04
CA HIS A 31 -0.49 7.10 9.01
C HIS A 31 -1.78 6.35 9.34
N LEU A 32 -1.71 5.18 9.98
CA LEU A 32 -2.86 4.43 10.42
C LEU A 32 -3.71 5.21 11.44
N VAL A 33 -3.06 5.98 12.32
CA VAL A 33 -3.73 6.82 13.32
C VAL A 33 -4.29 8.10 12.70
N ALA A 34 -3.56 8.71 11.76
CA ALA A 34 -3.90 10.01 11.18
C ALA A 34 -4.95 9.94 10.05
N LEU A 35 -5.01 8.84 9.31
CA LEU A 35 -5.84 8.71 8.11
C LEU A 35 -7.11 7.89 8.38
N SER A 36 -8.10 8.00 7.50
CA SER A 36 -9.37 7.28 7.58
C SER A 36 -9.68 6.53 6.27
N GLY A 37 -10.73 5.70 6.29
CA GLY A 37 -11.23 5.01 5.09
C GLY A 37 -10.22 4.05 4.44
N GLN A 38 -10.16 4.08 3.11
CA GLN A 38 -9.31 3.19 2.30
C GLN A 38 -7.82 3.37 2.63
N HIS A 39 -7.36 4.59 2.83
CA HIS A 39 -5.97 4.90 3.16
C HIS A 39 -5.54 4.22 4.46
N ARG A 40 -6.37 4.32 5.50
CA ARG A 40 -6.11 3.64 6.78
C ARG A 40 -5.97 2.13 6.60
N ALA A 41 -6.92 1.51 5.89
CA ALA A 41 -6.89 0.07 5.65
C ALA A 41 -5.67 -0.37 4.83
N TRP A 42 -5.29 0.41 3.82
CA TRP A 42 -4.12 0.15 3.00
C TRP A 42 -2.82 0.25 3.83
N HIS A 43 -2.68 1.29 4.68
CA HIS A 43 -1.54 1.39 5.59
C HIS A 43 -1.52 0.26 6.63
N ALA A 44 -2.67 -0.20 7.12
CA ALA A 44 -2.75 -1.34 8.04
C ALA A 44 -2.11 -2.60 7.44
N GLY A 45 -2.42 -2.91 6.17
CA GLY A 45 -1.83 -4.04 5.45
C GLY A 45 -0.29 -3.95 5.39
N HIS A 46 0.24 -2.76 5.07
CA HIS A 46 1.68 -2.53 5.03
C HIS A 46 2.35 -2.61 6.41
N THR A 47 1.68 -2.12 7.47
CA THR A 47 2.17 -2.27 8.85
C THR A 47 2.31 -3.75 9.22
N VAL A 48 1.29 -4.57 8.90
CA VAL A 48 1.32 -6.01 9.16
C VAL A 48 2.45 -6.67 8.35
N MET A 49 2.60 -6.31 7.07
CA MET A 49 3.70 -6.78 6.22
C MET A 49 5.08 -6.46 6.81
N ALA A 50 5.34 -5.20 7.12
CA ALA A 50 6.62 -4.73 7.65
C ALA A 50 6.95 -5.39 8.99
N THR A 51 5.95 -5.57 9.84
CA THR A 51 6.10 -6.29 11.11
C THR A 51 6.49 -7.76 10.87
N GLY A 52 5.80 -8.45 9.96
CA GLY A 52 6.14 -9.82 9.60
C GLY A 52 7.56 -9.96 9.05
N MET A 53 7.96 -9.06 8.15
CA MET A 53 9.32 -9.02 7.63
C MET A 53 10.36 -8.79 8.74
N ALA A 54 10.11 -7.82 9.64
CA ALA A 54 11.04 -7.57 10.75
C ALA A 54 11.19 -8.80 11.64
N LEU A 55 10.09 -9.51 11.92
CA LEU A 55 10.11 -10.76 12.67
C LEU A 55 10.83 -11.88 11.92
N MET A 56 10.67 -12.00 10.60
CA MET A 56 11.37 -13.00 9.80
C MET A 56 12.88 -12.75 9.76
N TYR A 57 13.32 -11.50 9.75
CA TYR A 57 14.72 -11.20 10.00
C TYR A 57 15.09 -11.51 11.44
N LEU A 58 14.31 -11.15 12.46
CA LEU A 58 14.73 -11.28 13.86
C LEU A 58 14.71 -12.72 14.39
N LEU A 59 13.78 -13.57 13.94
CA LEU A 59 13.46 -14.86 14.53
C LEU A 59 13.53 -15.96 13.47
N PRO A 60 14.64 -16.73 13.37
CA PRO A 60 14.80 -17.76 12.34
C PRO A 60 13.74 -18.87 12.45
N ARG A 61 13.21 -19.30 11.28
CA ARG A 61 12.13 -20.30 11.19
C ARG A 61 12.36 -21.58 11.98
N MET A 62 13.57 -22.14 11.91
CA MET A 62 13.92 -23.42 12.56
C MET A 62 13.67 -23.41 14.07
N GLN A 63 13.77 -22.24 14.71
CA GLN A 63 13.57 -22.09 16.15
C GLN A 63 12.12 -21.74 16.52
N HIS A 64 11.30 -21.30 15.55
CA HIS A 64 9.96 -20.76 15.79
C HIS A 64 8.91 -21.26 14.79
N PRO A 65 8.71 -22.58 14.62
CA PRO A 65 7.82 -23.12 13.59
C PRO A 65 6.35 -22.69 13.75
N GLU A 66 5.85 -22.62 14.98
CA GLU A 66 4.45 -22.22 15.24
C GLU A 66 4.21 -20.74 14.93
N LEU A 67 5.20 -19.86 15.18
CA LEU A 67 5.11 -18.45 14.78
C LEU A 67 4.97 -18.31 13.26
N TYR A 68 5.72 -19.10 12.50
CA TYR A 68 5.66 -19.08 11.04
C TYR A 68 4.34 -19.65 10.50
N ARG A 69 3.75 -20.66 11.17
CA ARG A 69 2.40 -21.15 10.84
C ARG A 69 1.33 -20.11 11.14
N ALA A 70 1.38 -19.47 12.30
CA ALA A 70 0.47 -18.39 12.65
C ALA A 70 0.59 -17.21 11.67
N GLY A 71 1.83 -16.85 11.32
CA GLY A 71 2.12 -15.86 10.29
C GLY A 71 1.51 -16.25 8.94
N LEU A 72 1.70 -17.49 8.50
CA LEU A 72 1.14 -17.98 7.23
C LEU A 72 -0.38 -17.80 7.18
N VAL A 73 -1.09 -18.21 8.25
CA VAL A 73 -2.55 -18.04 8.35
C VAL A 73 -2.92 -16.56 8.34
N LEU A 74 -2.25 -15.73 9.13
CA LEU A 74 -2.50 -14.30 9.20
C LEU A 74 -2.33 -13.64 7.81
N PHE A 75 -1.20 -13.86 7.15
CA PHE A 75 -0.91 -13.27 5.84
C PHE A 75 -1.86 -13.79 4.76
N ALA A 76 -2.28 -15.06 4.82
CA ALA A 76 -3.29 -15.59 3.90
C ALA A 76 -4.66 -14.91 4.09
N LEU A 77 -5.08 -14.69 5.35
CA LEU A 77 -6.32 -13.98 5.64
C LEU A 77 -6.26 -12.52 5.21
N VAL A 78 -5.13 -11.84 5.43
CA VAL A 78 -4.94 -10.45 4.97
C VAL A 78 -4.93 -10.38 3.44
N ALA A 79 -4.22 -11.29 2.76
CA ALA A 79 -4.22 -11.39 1.30
C ALA A 79 -5.65 -11.57 0.75
N LEU A 80 -6.43 -12.46 1.36
CA LEU A 80 -7.83 -12.69 0.98
C LEU A 80 -8.69 -11.44 1.21
N ALA A 81 -8.55 -10.78 2.36
CA ALA A 81 -9.27 -9.55 2.66
C ALA A 81 -8.92 -8.42 1.66
N GLN A 82 -7.66 -8.30 1.26
CA GLN A 82 -7.23 -7.34 0.24
C GLN A 82 -7.76 -7.69 -1.15
N ALA A 83 -7.77 -8.97 -1.53
CA ALA A 83 -8.35 -9.43 -2.80
C ALA A 83 -9.85 -9.12 -2.85
N VAL A 84 -10.60 -9.45 -1.79
CA VAL A 84 -12.03 -9.12 -1.66
C VAL A 84 -12.24 -7.60 -1.72
N THR A 85 -11.41 -6.82 -1.02
CA THR A 85 -11.49 -5.36 -1.06
C THR A 85 -11.24 -4.82 -2.47
N THR A 86 -10.24 -5.36 -3.19
CA THR A 86 -9.94 -5.00 -4.58
C THR A 86 -11.14 -5.23 -5.49
N VAL A 87 -11.80 -6.40 -5.37
CA VAL A 87 -12.98 -6.75 -6.17
C VAL A 87 -14.18 -5.88 -5.79
N ALA A 88 -14.42 -5.68 -4.50
CA ALA A 88 -15.53 -4.86 -4.01
C ALA A 88 -15.39 -3.40 -4.44
N LEU A 89 -14.19 -2.83 -4.34
CA LEU A 89 -13.92 -1.47 -4.80
C LEU A 89 -14.00 -1.36 -6.32
N ARG A 90 -13.51 -2.35 -7.07
CA ARG A 90 -13.70 -2.38 -8.54
C ARG A 90 -15.16 -2.33 -8.92
N ALA A 91 -16.01 -3.11 -8.24
CA ALA A 91 -17.45 -3.13 -8.52
C ALA A 91 -18.13 -1.79 -8.19
N ARG A 92 -17.62 -1.05 -7.20
CA ARG A 92 -18.15 0.25 -6.78
C ARG A 92 -17.61 1.44 -7.60
N GLU A 93 -16.34 1.41 -7.96
CA GLU A 93 -15.60 2.52 -8.60
C GLU A 93 -15.52 2.36 -10.12
N GLY A 94 -15.93 1.20 -10.67
CA GLY A 94 -15.90 0.92 -12.10
C GLY A 94 -14.51 0.66 -12.69
N ALA A 95 -13.44 0.78 -11.88
CA ALA A 95 -12.06 0.55 -12.28
C ALA A 95 -11.28 -0.21 -11.19
N VAL A 96 -10.25 -0.96 -11.60
CA VAL A 96 -9.35 -1.64 -10.64
C VAL A 96 -8.34 -0.63 -10.12
N ASN A 97 -8.29 -0.49 -8.80
CA ASN A 97 -7.23 0.27 -8.15
C ASN A 97 -5.91 -0.51 -8.17
N PRO A 98 -4.84 -0.01 -8.84
CA PRO A 98 -3.59 -0.75 -8.94
C PRO A 98 -2.91 -0.96 -7.58
N LEU A 99 -3.05 -0.04 -6.63
CA LEU A 99 -2.39 -0.13 -5.32
C LEU A 99 -2.96 -1.27 -4.47
N TRP A 100 -4.27 -1.50 -4.55
CA TRP A 100 -4.92 -2.63 -3.88
C TRP A 100 -4.50 -3.96 -4.52
N LEU A 101 -4.41 -4.00 -5.85
CA LEU A 101 -3.93 -5.17 -6.56
C LEU A 101 -2.47 -5.50 -6.22
N LEU A 102 -1.57 -4.52 -6.27
CA LEU A 102 -0.16 -4.69 -5.92
C LEU A 102 0.00 -5.15 -4.47
N SER A 103 -0.69 -4.51 -3.52
CA SER A 103 -0.62 -4.91 -2.11
C SER A 103 -1.11 -6.35 -1.89
N THR A 104 -2.13 -6.78 -2.64
CA THR A 104 -2.60 -8.17 -2.63
C THR A 104 -1.50 -9.14 -3.10
N VAL A 105 -0.80 -8.80 -4.19
CA VAL A 105 0.33 -9.63 -4.69
C VAL A 105 1.49 -9.65 -3.70
N ASP A 106 1.79 -8.52 -3.05
CA ASP A 106 2.82 -8.46 -2.00
C ASP A 106 2.46 -9.33 -0.79
N MET A 107 1.19 -9.34 -0.38
CA MET A 107 0.72 -10.27 0.64
C MET A 107 0.83 -11.73 0.22
N LEU A 108 0.55 -12.05 -1.05
CA LEU A 108 0.77 -13.40 -1.57
C LEU A 108 2.25 -13.79 -1.59
N ALA A 109 3.16 -12.83 -1.84
CA ALA A 109 4.59 -13.06 -1.69
C ALA A 109 4.96 -13.37 -0.22
N MET A 110 4.40 -12.64 0.75
CA MET A 110 4.57 -12.97 2.19
C MET A 110 4.08 -14.38 2.53
N VAL A 111 2.90 -14.77 2.02
CA VAL A 111 2.37 -16.14 2.17
C VAL A 111 3.35 -17.15 1.59
N TYR A 112 3.84 -16.92 0.37
CA TYR A 112 4.80 -17.79 -0.32
C TYR A 112 6.10 -17.96 0.48
N MET A 113 6.64 -16.88 1.05
CA MET A 113 7.86 -16.91 1.87
C MET A 113 7.70 -17.75 3.16
N LEU A 114 6.47 -17.87 3.67
CA LEU A 114 6.16 -18.65 4.87
C LEU A 114 5.75 -20.10 4.58
N LEU A 115 5.54 -20.48 3.31
CA LEU A 115 5.32 -21.87 2.94
C LEU A 115 6.53 -22.74 3.30
N PRO A 116 6.33 -24.03 3.64
CA PRO A 116 7.44 -24.98 3.81
C PRO A 116 8.36 -24.99 2.57
N PRO A 117 9.70 -25.04 2.73
CA PRO A 117 10.62 -25.02 1.59
C PRO A 117 10.32 -26.10 0.55
N ALA A 118 9.91 -27.30 0.99
CA ALA A 118 9.57 -28.41 0.12
C ALA A 118 8.35 -28.18 -0.80
N THR A 119 7.51 -27.18 -0.52
CA THR A 119 6.30 -26.88 -1.31
C THR A 119 6.46 -25.65 -2.20
N ARG A 120 7.62 -24.99 -2.19
CA ARG A 120 7.88 -23.75 -2.95
C ARG A 120 8.51 -24.10 -4.31
N PRO A 121 7.87 -23.77 -5.44
CA PRO A 121 8.52 -23.91 -6.75
C PRO A 121 9.58 -22.82 -6.93
N ASP A 122 10.81 -23.20 -7.30
CA ASP A 122 11.95 -22.28 -7.45
C ASP A 122 11.73 -21.20 -8.51
N TRP A 123 11.07 -21.54 -9.61
CA TRP A 123 10.79 -20.57 -10.68
C TRP A 123 9.90 -19.42 -10.17
N LEU A 124 8.96 -19.71 -9.27
CA LEU A 124 8.07 -18.70 -8.69
C LEU A 124 8.83 -17.78 -7.72
N ASN A 125 9.87 -18.30 -7.06
CA ASN A 125 10.77 -17.50 -6.23
C ASN A 125 11.39 -16.36 -7.05
N TRP A 126 11.97 -16.69 -8.21
CA TRP A 126 12.60 -15.71 -9.09
C TRP A 126 11.61 -14.72 -9.71
N VAL A 127 10.39 -15.18 -10.02
CA VAL A 127 9.32 -14.27 -10.46
C VAL A 127 9.02 -13.23 -9.39
N PHE A 128 8.88 -13.63 -8.12
CA PHE A 128 8.67 -12.68 -7.03
C PHE A 128 9.89 -11.77 -6.79
N VAL A 129 11.12 -12.29 -6.86
CA VAL A 129 12.34 -11.47 -6.74
C VAL A 129 12.37 -10.36 -7.79
N VAL A 130 12.15 -10.70 -9.07
CA VAL A 130 12.14 -9.72 -10.17
C VAL A 130 10.99 -8.72 -9.98
N TYR A 131 9.79 -9.22 -9.67
CA TYR A 131 8.63 -8.39 -9.42
C TYR A 131 8.86 -7.36 -8.29
N LEU A 132 9.37 -7.81 -7.14
CA LEU A 132 9.62 -6.95 -5.98
C LEU A 132 10.80 -6.00 -6.21
N ALA A 133 11.84 -6.41 -6.93
CA ALA A 133 12.93 -5.52 -7.34
C ALA A 133 12.41 -4.39 -8.25
N CYS A 134 11.56 -4.73 -9.23
CA CYS A 134 10.90 -3.73 -10.07
C CYS A 134 10.02 -2.78 -9.25
N GLN A 135 9.28 -3.29 -8.26
CA GLN A 135 8.50 -2.44 -7.36
C GLN A 135 9.37 -1.51 -6.53
N ALA A 136 10.47 -2.01 -5.97
CA ALA A 136 11.41 -1.19 -5.19
C ALA A 136 11.94 -0.01 -6.03
N VAL A 137 12.33 -0.28 -7.28
CA VAL A 137 12.76 0.75 -8.23
C VAL A 137 11.61 1.71 -8.57
N ALA A 138 10.41 1.19 -8.87
CA ALA A 138 9.26 2.00 -9.23
C ALA A 138 8.83 2.96 -8.10
N TYR A 139 8.82 2.51 -6.85
CA TYR A 139 8.56 3.37 -5.69
C TYR A 139 9.69 4.36 -5.43
N GLY A 140 10.95 3.90 -5.50
CA GLY A 140 12.12 4.75 -5.31
C GLY A 140 12.16 5.91 -6.30
N LEU A 141 11.91 5.63 -7.59
CA LEU A 141 11.90 6.64 -8.66
C LEU A 141 10.58 7.40 -8.79
N GLY A 142 9.49 6.93 -8.17
CA GLY A 142 8.18 7.59 -8.25
C GLY A 142 7.49 7.38 -9.58
N THR A 143 7.74 6.24 -10.21
CA THR A 143 7.15 5.90 -11.51
C THR A 143 5.63 5.80 -11.40
N TRP A 144 5.11 5.38 -10.24
CA TRP A 144 3.68 5.30 -9.95
C TRP A 144 2.98 6.66 -10.07
N ASP A 145 3.62 7.75 -9.65
CA ASP A 145 3.04 9.11 -9.71
C ASP A 145 2.77 9.56 -11.15
N ARG A 146 3.39 8.91 -12.14
CA ARG A 146 3.27 9.23 -13.57
C ARG A 146 2.18 8.45 -14.28
N LEU A 147 1.54 7.48 -13.63
CA LEU A 147 0.50 6.68 -14.29
C LEU A 147 -0.82 7.48 -14.37
N PRO A 148 -1.47 7.54 -15.55
CA PRO A 148 -2.71 8.29 -15.75
C PRO A 148 -3.83 7.93 -14.77
N VAL A 149 -3.86 6.68 -14.30
CA VAL A 149 -4.85 6.19 -13.32
C VAL A 149 -4.77 6.89 -11.96
N PHE A 150 -3.60 7.43 -11.60
CA PHE A 150 -3.39 8.20 -10.37
C PHE A 150 -3.40 9.71 -10.63
N THR A 151 -3.36 10.11 -11.89
CA THR A 151 -3.53 11.51 -12.32
C THR A 151 -5.01 11.82 -12.46
N SER A 152 -5.81 11.57 -11.41
CA SER A 152 -7.22 12.00 -11.42
C SER A 152 -7.25 13.53 -11.49
N ARG A 153 -7.68 14.05 -12.64
CA ARG A 153 -7.90 15.49 -12.89
C ARG A 153 -8.63 16.08 -11.69
N ALA A 154 -8.04 17.11 -11.09
CA ALA A 154 -8.82 18.03 -10.27
C ALA A 154 -10.05 18.42 -11.11
N PRO A 155 -11.29 18.30 -10.58
CA PRO A 155 -12.42 18.86 -11.28
C PRO A 155 -12.05 20.31 -11.55
N THR A 156 -11.99 20.68 -12.83
CA THR A 156 -11.88 22.07 -13.23
C THR A 156 -13.04 22.73 -12.51
N SER A 157 -12.77 23.44 -11.40
CA SER A 157 -13.77 24.30 -10.81
C SER A 157 -14.11 25.22 -11.95
N VAL A 158 -15.28 25.02 -12.55
CA VAL A 158 -15.81 25.98 -13.51
C VAL A 158 -15.84 27.25 -12.71
N ALA A 159 -14.85 28.12 -12.93
CA ALA A 159 -14.88 29.46 -12.41
C ALA A 159 -16.22 29.98 -12.91
N ALA A 160 -17.16 30.18 -11.97
CA ALA A 160 -18.43 30.81 -12.24
C ALA A 160 -18.09 32.22 -12.77
N GLY A 161 -17.88 32.28 -14.07
CA GLY A 161 -17.62 33.50 -14.80
C GLY A 161 -18.95 34.19 -15.02
N ALA A 162 -18.99 35.45 -14.55
CA ALA A 162 -19.94 36.51 -14.88
C ALA A 162 -21.33 36.39 -14.21
N ALA A 163 -21.96 37.43 -13.67
CA ALA A 163 -21.73 38.89 -13.60
C ALA A 163 -22.57 39.39 -12.38
N THR A 164 -22.48 40.58 -11.78
CA THR A 164 -22.41 41.96 -12.29
C THR A 164 -22.23 42.89 -11.07
N ALA A 165 -21.66 44.07 -11.26
CA ALA A 165 -21.39 45.04 -10.21
C ALA A 165 -22.63 45.80 -9.67
N ALA A 166 -22.53 46.20 -8.38
CA ALA A 166 -23.09 47.37 -7.68
C ALA A 166 -24.58 47.40 -7.24
N PRO A 167 -25.00 48.26 -6.27
CA PRO A 167 -24.33 48.70 -5.03
C PRO A 167 -25.18 48.46 -3.75
N GLU A 168 -24.58 48.77 -2.61
CA GLU A 168 -25.11 48.95 -1.25
C GLU A 168 -26.57 49.45 -1.13
N HIS A 169 -27.45 48.68 -0.45
CA HIS A 169 -28.40 49.24 0.53
C HIS A 169 -29.15 48.21 1.38
N THR A 170 -29.27 48.57 2.66
CA THR A 170 -30.28 48.24 3.69
C THR A 170 -30.45 46.80 4.20
N ARG A 171 -30.16 46.70 5.50
CA ARG A 171 -30.55 45.66 6.47
C ARG A 171 -32.03 45.28 6.31
N ASP A 172 -32.27 43.98 6.16
CA ASP A 172 -33.36 43.28 6.82
C ASP A 172 -32.92 41.84 7.14
N HIS A 173 -32.99 41.51 8.42
CA HIS A 173 -32.69 40.17 8.94
C HIS A 173 -33.89 39.26 8.70
N GLU A 174 -33.99 38.70 7.49
CA GLU A 174 -34.87 37.57 7.22
C GLU A 174 -34.01 36.29 7.21
N HIS A 175 -34.33 35.37 8.13
CA HIS A 175 -33.76 34.03 8.17
C HIS A 175 -34.27 33.19 7.00
N THR A 176 -33.79 33.49 5.80
CA THR A 176 -34.02 32.68 4.62
C THR A 176 -33.12 31.46 4.72
N VAL A 177 -33.66 30.36 5.25
CA VAL A 177 -33.07 29.02 5.15
C VAL A 177 -32.92 28.73 3.66
N THR A 178 -31.72 28.95 3.12
CA THR A 178 -31.40 28.54 1.75
C THR A 178 -31.52 27.02 1.72
N PRO A 179 -32.46 26.44 0.97
CA PRO A 179 -32.51 24.99 0.85
C PRO A 179 -31.17 24.56 0.29
N LEU A 180 -30.54 23.55 0.90
CA LEU A 180 -29.40 22.85 0.32
C LEU A 180 -29.82 22.42 -1.09
N THR A 181 -29.43 23.20 -2.08
CA THR A 181 -29.60 22.87 -3.49
C THR A 181 -28.94 21.52 -3.66
N ALA A 182 -29.74 20.56 -4.14
CA ALA A 182 -29.33 19.20 -4.42
C ALA A 182 -27.94 19.21 -5.05
N GLU A 183 -27.03 18.46 -4.44
CA GLU A 183 -25.68 18.26 -4.95
C GLU A 183 -25.78 17.95 -6.45
N PRO A 184 -25.08 18.69 -7.32
CA PRO A 184 -25.19 18.52 -8.77
C PRO A 184 -24.99 17.05 -9.12
N ALA A 185 -25.89 16.50 -9.93
CA ALA A 185 -25.78 15.11 -10.37
C ALA A 185 -24.38 14.89 -10.99
N PRO A 186 -23.67 13.82 -10.61
CA PRO A 186 -22.32 13.57 -11.09
C PRO A 186 -22.31 13.55 -12.62
N ASP A 187 -21.39 14.31 -13.23
CA ASP A 187 -21.24 14.40 -14.68
C ASP A 187 -20.94 12.99 -15.24
N PRO A 188 -21.82 12.41 -16.07
CA PRO A 188 -21.60 11.08 -16.65
C PRO A 188 -20.37 11.02 -17.57
N ALA A 189 -19.81 12.17 -17.98
CA ALA A 189 -18.56 12.25 -18.74
C ALA A 189 -17.30 12.21 -17.88
N ALA A 190 -17.42 12.41 -16.55
CA ALA A 190 -16.31 12.21 -15.62
C ALA A 190 -16.08 10.70 -15.49
N GLY A 191 -15.04 10.19 -16.17
CA GLY A 191 -14.66 8.79 -16.11
C GLY A 191 -14.44 8.26 -14.68
N PRO A 192 -14.29 6.94 -14.51
CA PRO A 192 -14.21 6.31 -13.19
C PRO A 192 -13.11 6.94 -12.31
N VAL A 193 -13.48 7.34 -11.09
CA VAL A 193 -12.59 7.94 -10.10
C VAL A 193 -12.25 6.89 -9.05
N VAL A 194 -10.96 6.67 -8.82
CA VAL A 194 -10.45 5.66 -7.89
C VAL A 194 -10.18 6.32 -6.53
N GLY A 195 -10.70 5.74 -5.45
CA GLY A 195 -10.72 6.38 -4.12
C GLY A 195 -9.37 6.44 -3.39
N LEU A 196 -8.44 5.52 -3.70
CA LEU A 196 -7.08 5.52 -3.18
C LEU A 196 -6.13 6.00 -4.28
N VAL A 197 -5.62 7.21 -4.12
CA VAL A 197 -4.58 7.80 -4.96
C VAL A 197 -3.21 7.53 -4.36
N ALA A 198 -2.21 7.27 -5.20
CA ALA A 198 -0.83 7.11 -4.78
C ALA A 198 -0.44 8.33 -3.92
N HIS A 199 -0.21 8.10 -2.63
CA HIS A 199 0.16 9.16 -1.70
C HIS A 199 1.53 9.70 -2.09
N SER A 200 1.56 10.96 -2.54
CA SER A 200 2.72 11.65 -3.12
C SER A 200 3.80 12.02 -2.11
N SER A 201 3.66 11.65 -0.83
CA SER A 201 4.68 11.94 0.17
C SER A 201 5.92 11.07 -0.09
N LEU A 202 7.08 11.71 -0.23
CA LEU A 202 8.37 11.04 -0.41
C LEU A 202 8.61 9.95 0.66
N GLY A 203 8.17 10.21 1.90
CA GLY A 203 8.31 9.27 3.02
C GLY A 203 7.65 7.91 2.73
N VAL A 204 6.37 7.91 2.35
CA VAL A 204 5.63 6.66 2.03
C VAL A 204 6.26 5.93 0.86
N ARG A 205 6.71 6.64 -0.18
CA ARG A 205 7.39 6.00 -1.32
C ARG A 205 8.69 5.31 -0.91
N VAL A 206 9.50 5.97 -0.08
CA VAL A 206 10.74 5.38 0.43
C VAL A 206 10.44 4.16 1.31
N THR A 207 9.44 4.21 2.18
CA THR A 207 9.10 3.05 3.03
C THR A 207 8.63 1.85 2.21
N LEU A 208 7.79 2.05 1.18
CA LEU A 208 7.37 0.98 0.27
C LEU A 208 8.53 0.41 -0.53
N ALA A 209 9.45 1.27 -1.01
CA ALA A 209 10.65 0.83 -1.72
C ALA A 209 11.54 -0.06 -0.83
N VAL A 210 11.73 0.34 0.44
CA VAL A 210 12.48 -0.43 1.45
C VAL A 210 11.81 -1.78 1.72
N MET A 211 10.48 -1.80 1.87
CA MET A 211 9.71 -3.03 2.05
C MET A 211 9.90 -4.00 0.87
N ALA A 212 9.69 -3.52 -0.36
CA ALA A 212 9.84 -4.33 -1.56
C ALA A 212 11.28 -4.85 -1.73
N ALA A 213 12.29 -4.00 -1.51
CA ALA A 213 13.70 -4.40 -1.57
C ALA A 213 14.04 -5.47 -0.51
N SER A 214 13.53 -5.30 0.72
CA SER A 214 13.67 -6.26 1.81
C SER A 214 13.08 -7.62 1.45
N MET A 215 11.84 -7.66 0.94
CA MET A 215 11.20 -8.90 0.52
C MET A 215 11.95 -9.57 -0.64
N ALA A 216 12.35 -8.79 -1.65
CA ALA A 216 13.13 -9.31 -2.78
C ALA A 216 14.43 -9.95 -2.31
N TYR A 217 15.14 -9.27 -1.40
CA TYR A 217 16.38 -9.77 -0.84
C TYR A 217 16.16 -11.05 -0.03
N MET A 218 15.15 -11.09 0.86
CA MET A 218 14.81 -12.30 1.61
C MET A 218 14.54 -13.49 0.69
N LEU A 219 13.74 -13.32 -0.37
CA LEU A 219 13.46 -14.39 -1.34
C LEU A 219 14.71 -14.84 -2.09
N ALA A 220 15.59 -13.91 -2.44
CA ALA A 220 16.84 -14.24 -3.15
C ALA A 220 17.84 -15.06 -2.31
N VAL A 221 17.73 -15.02 -0.98
CA VAL A 221 18.63 -15.76 -0.06
C VAL A 221 17.95 -16.95 0.65
N MET A 222 16.68 -17.22 0.34
CA MET A 222 15.88 -18.32 0.92
C MET A 222 16.04 -19.65 0.22
#